data_AF-A0A9E3GQK2-F1
#
_entry.id   AF-A0A9E3GQK2-F1
#
_cell.length_a   1.000
_cell.length_b   1.000
_cell.length_c   1.000
_cell.angle_alpha   90.00
_cell.angle_beta   90.00
_cell.angle_gamma   90.00
#
_symmetry.space_group_name_H-M   'P 1'
#
loop_
_entity.id
_entity.type
_entity.pdbx_description
1 polymer ?
#
loop_
_entity_poly.entity_id
_entity_poly.type
_entity_poly.pdbx_seq_one_letter_code
_entity_poly.pdbx_strand_id
1 'polypeptide(L)'
;MTTLPDDVRELIDEPNIAHFGVNTTAGPHVSAVWIDRDGDRILVNTAEGRVKPQALREDPRVGISIVASEDAYTNAVIQGRVVEFRHEGARDHIDALAKKYFGRDTYNGP
;
A
#
# COMPACT_ATOMS: atom_id res chain seq x y z
N MET A 1 -10.92 1.69 -15.37
CA MET A 1 -10.35 0.96 -14.21
C MET A 1 -9.87 -0.38 -14.71
N THR A 2 -8.71 -0.83 -14.26
CA THR A 2 -8.15 -2.13 -14.63
C THR A 2 -8.48 -3.12 -13.53
N THR A 3 -8.92 -4.32 -13.92
CA THR A 3 -9.25 -5.39 -12.99
C THR A 3 -7.97 -6.05 -12.49
N LEU A 4 -7.84 -6.24 -11.17
CA LEU A 4 -6.74 -6.99 -10.59
C LEU A 4 -6.93 -8.48 -10.88
N PRO A 5 -5.90 -9.19 -11.37
CA PRO A 5 -5.90 -10.65 -11.42
C PRO A 5 -6.16 -11.26 -10.03
N ASP A 6 -6.79 -12.44 -9.99
CA ASP A 6 -7.18 -13.08 -8.72
C ASP A 6 -5.98 -13.45 -7.84
N ASP A 7 -4.91 -13.94 -8.44
CA ASP A 7 -3.63 -14.23 -7.76
C ASP A 7 -3.02 -12.98 -7.12
N VAL A 8 -3.12 -11.82 -7.78
CA VAL A 8 -2.67 -10.53 -7.22
C VAL A 8 -3.57 -10.09 -6.07
N ARG A 9 -4.88 -10.33 -6.15
CA ARG A 9 -5.82 -10.02 -5.05
C ARG A 9 -5.50 -10.86 -3.82
N GLU A 10 -5.33 -12.16 -3.99
CA GLU A 10 -4.95 -13.09 -2.91
C GLU A 10 -3.61 -12.67 -2.29
N LEU A 11 -2.61 -12.33 -3.11
CA LEU A 11 -1.32 -11.85 -2.63
C LEU A 11 -1.43 -10.56 -1.79
N ILE A 12 -2.31 -9.65 -2.20
CA ILE A 12 -2.60 -8.41 -1.47
C ILE A 12 -3.37 -8.70 -0.18
N ASP A 13 -4.31 -9.66 -0.16
CA ASP A 13 -5.18 -9.92 0.98
C ASP A 13 -4.45 -10.57 2.16
N GLU A 14 -3.40 -11.34 1.88
CA GLU A 14 -2.47 -11.89 2.88
C GLU A 14 -1.58 -10.80 3.54
N PRO A 15 -1.01 -11.03 4.73
CA PRO A 15 -0.20 -10.05 5.48
C PRO A 15 1.22 -9.88 4.89
N ASN A 16 1.33 -9.81 3.57
CA ASN A 16 2.58 -9.59 2.86
C ASN A 16 2.97 -8.11 2.88
N ILE A 17 4.26 -7.83 3.06
CA ILE A 17 4.80 -6.47 3.00
C ILE A 17 4.97 -6.07 1.55
N ALA A 18 4.47 -4.88 1.21
CA ALA A 18 4.68 -4.28 -0.10
C ALA A 18 5.80 -3.23 -0.05
N HIS A 19 6.56 -3.10 -1.13
CA HIS A 19 7.49 -2.00 -1.36
C HIS A 19 6.79 -0.96 -2.23
N PHE A 20 6.51 0.20 -1.66
CA PHE A 20 5.82 1.29 -2.32
C PHE A 20 6.81 2.38 -2.74
N GLY A 21 6.99 2.52 -4.05
CA GLY A 21 7.88 3.48 -4.69
C GLY A 21 7.13 4.69 -5.22
N VAL A 22 7.66 5.87 -4.91
CA VAL A 22 7.20 7.17 -5.44
C VAL A 22 8.36 7.95 -6.02
N ASN A 23 8.08 8.87 -6.96
CA ASN A 23 9.08 9.78 -7.49
C ASN A 23 9.20 11.01 -6.59
N THR A 24 10.42 11.40 -6.24
CA THR A 24 10.71 12.66 -5.55
C THR A 24 11.73 13.47 -6.33
N THR A 25 11.91 14.74 -5.97
CA THR A 25 12.95 15.60 -6.57
C THR A 25 14.37 15.09 -6.33
N ALA A 26 14.60 14.30 -5.27
CA ALA A 26 15.88 13.68 -4.95
C ALA A 26 16.08 12.28 -5.59
N GLY A 27 15.10 11.80 -6.36
CA GLY A 27 15.09 10.45 -6.92
C GLY A 27 13.96 9.57 -6.37
N PRO A 28 13.94 8.26 -6.68
CA PRO A 28 12.90 7.37 -6.22
C PRO A 28 12.98 7.17 -4.70
N HIS A 29 11.85 7.32 -4.02
CA HIS A 29 11.71 7.00 -2.60
C HIS A 29 10.88 5.72 -2.45
N VAL A 30 11.51 4.67 -1.91
CA VAL A 30 10.88 3.36 -1.71
C VAL A 30 10.77 3.06 -0.21
N SER A 31 9.59 2.66 0.24
CA SER A 31 9.37 2.26 1.64
C SER A 31 8.56 0.98 1.73
N ALA A 32 8.89 0.12 2.69
CA ALA A 32 8.03 -0.97 3.10
C ALA A 32 6.71 -0.43 3.69
N VAL A 33 5.59 -1.00 3.26
CA VAL A 33 4.24 -0.61 3.70
C VAL A 33 3.36 -1.84 3.89
N TRP A 34 2.34 -1.67 4.72
CA TRP A 34 1.15 -2.52 4.69
C TRP A 34 0.26 -2.10 3.52
N ILE A 35 -0.34 -3.11 2.89
CA ILE A 35 -1.16 -2.95 1.70
C ILE A 35 -2.51 -3.61 1.94
N ASP A 36 -3.52 -3.05 1.29
CA ASP A 36 -4.90 -3.52 1.33
C ASP A 36 -5.59 -3.17 0.01
N ARG A 37 -6.85 -3.58 -0.17
CA ARG A 37 -7.64 -3.25 -1.36
C ARG A 37 -9.12 -3.01 -1.07
N ASP A 38 -9.71 -2.17 -1.91
CA ASP A 38 -11.15 -2.01 -2.06
C ASP A 38 -11.54 -2.37 -3.51
N GLY A 39 -12.03 -3.60 -3.69
CA GLY A 39 -12.25 -4.20 -5.01
C GLY A 39 -10.93 -4.30 -5.79
N ASP A 40 -10.83 -3.49 -6.86
CA ASP A 40 -9.65 -3.38 -7.73
C ASP A 40 -8.74 -2.17 -7.39
N ARG A 41 -9.07 -1.41 -6.34
CA ARG A 41 -8.26 -0.28 -5.88
C ARG A 41 -7.32 -0.72 -4.78
N ILE A 42 -6.04 -0.40 -4.92
CA ILE A 42 -5.03 -0.66 -3.90
C ILE A 42 -5.02 0.50 -2.91
N LEU A 43 -5.03 0.16 -1.62
CA LEU A 43 -4.99 1.11 -0.51
C LEU A 43 -3.65 1.01 0.23
N VAL A 44 -3.10 2.17 0.57
CA VAL A 44 -1.91 2.29 1.43
C VAL A 44 -2.20 3.38 2.46
N ASN A 45 -2.07 3.05 3.74
CA ASN A 45 -2.26 4.02 4.81
C ASN A 45 -0.99 4.86 5.02
N THR A 46 -1.14 6.18 5.14
CA THR A 46 -0.03 7.09 5.42
C THR A 46 -0.51 8.32 6.17
N ALA A 47 0.43 9.10 6.71
CA ALA A 47 0.14 10.31 7.48
C ALA A 47 0.63 11.55 6.73
N GLU A 48 -0.11 12.65 6.88
CA GLU A 48 0.27 13.97 6.37
C GLU A 48 1.64 14.42 6.88
N GLY A 49 2.30 15.27 6.10
CA GLY A 49 3.65 15.76 6.40
C GLY A 49 4.78 14.75 6.14
N ARG A 50 4.48 13.52 5.71
CA ARG A 50 5.48 12.56 5.24
C ARG A 50 5.84 12.80 3.77
N VAL A 51 7.01 12.27 3.36
CA VAL A 51 7.53 12.37 1.98
C VAL A 51 6.52 11.87 0.94
N LYS A 52 5.83 10.75 1.22
CA LYS A 52 4.90 10.12 0.27
C LYS A 52 3.73 11.03 -0.13
N PRO A 53 2.88 11.56 0.78
CA PRO A 53 1.82 12.49 0.41
C PRO A 53 2.30 13.71 -0.36
N GLN A 54 3.42 14.31 0.04
CA GLN A 54 3.97 15.46 -0.66
C GLN A 54 4.38 15.11 -2.10
N ALA A 55 5.18 14.06 -2.26
CA ALA A 55 5.63 13.57 -3.56
C ALA A 55 4.46 13.21 -4.49
N LEU A 56 3.43 12.53 -3.96
CA LEU A 56 2.29 12.05 -4.73
C LEU A 56 1.33 13.15 -5.19
N ARG A 57 1.33 14.31 -4.51
CA ARG A 57 0.58 15.50 -4.97
C ARG A 57 1.23 16.13 -6.20
N GLU A 58 2.55 16.02 -6.31
CA GLU A 58 3.31 16.55 -7.45
C GLU A 58 3.35 15.54 -8.62
N ASP A 59 3.59 14.26 -8.32
CA ASP A 59 3.59 13.17 -9.30
C ASP A 59 2.81 11.95 -8.75
N PRO A 60 1.60 11.67 -9.25
CA PRO A 60 0.77 10.59 -8.72
C PRO A 60 1.26 9.20 -9.13
N ARG A 61 2.29 9.06 -9.97
CA ARG A 61 2.78 7.75 -10.45
C ARG A 61 3.44 6.96 -9.32
N VAL A 62 3.12 5.67 -9.26
CA VAL A 62 3.62 4.74 -8.25
C VAL A 62 4.08 3.42 -8.86
N GLY A 63 5.03 2.79 -8.19
CA GLY A 63 5.38 1.39 -8.38
C GLY A 63 5.20 0.62 -7.08
N ILE A 64 4.67 -0.59 -7.17
CA ILE A 64 4.45 -1.49 -6.02
C ILE A 64 5.07 -2.84 -6.35
N SER A 65 5.84 -3.37 -5.41
CA SER A 65 6.35 -4.74 -5.47
C SER A 65 5.91 -5.49 -4.22
N ILE A 66 5.32 -6.67 -4.39
CA ILE A 66 4.87 -7.54 -3.31
C ILE A 66 5.49 -8.91 -3.53
N VAL A 67 6.00 -9.51 -2.46
CA VAL A 67 6.54 -10.88 -2.48
C VAL A 67 5.86 -11.64 -1.35
N ALA A 68 5.37 -12.84 -1.64
CA ALA A 68 4.78 -13.68 -0.62
C ALA A 68 5.85 -14.09 0.41
N SER A 69 5.49 -14.05 1.69
CA SER A 69 6.44 -14.31 2.78
C SER A 69 6.95 -15.76 2.80
N GLU A 70 6.16 -16.70 2.29
CA GLU A 70 6.46 -18.14 2.29
C GLU A 70 7.07 -18.63 0.97
N ASP A 71 6.90 -17.89 -0.13
CA ASP A 71 7.41 -18.26 -1.45
C ASP A 71 7.80 -17.02 -2.28
N ALA A 72 9.10 -16.84 -2.51
CA ALA A 72 9.62 -15.70 -3.27
C ALA A 72 9.23 -15.72 -4.76
N TYR A 73 8.83 -16.87 -5.32
CA TYR A 73 8.35 -16.95 -6.70
C TYR A 73 6.93 -16.43 -6.85
N THR A 74 6.14 -16.45 -5.77
CA THR A 74 4.82 -15.81 -5.72
C THR A 74 5.01 -14.32 -5.44
N ASN A 75 5.03 -13.52 -6.50
CA ASN A 75 5.26 -12.07 -6.42
C ASN A 75 4.45 -11.31 -7.49
N ALA A 76 4.22 -10.03 -7.24
CA ALA A 76 3.58 -9.11 -8.18
C ALA A 76 4.33 -7.78 -8.25
N VAL A 77 4.41 -7.23 -9.47
CA VAL A 77 4.89 -5.88 -9.73
C VAL A 77 3.77 -5.09 -10.40
N ILE A 78 3.37 -4.00 -9.77
CA ILE A 78 2.22 -3.20 -10.16
C ILE A 78 2.70 -1.76 -10.41
N GLN A 79 2.30 -1.19 -11.54
CA GLN A 79 2.49 0.22 -11.85
C GLN A 79 1.13 0.89 -11.90
N GLY A 80 1.03 2.08 -11.29
CA GLY A 80 -0.26 2.74 -11.16
C GLY A 80 -0.13 4.24 -10.93
N ARG A 81 -1.27 4.84 -10.59
CA ARG A 81 -1.37 6.23 -10.18
C ARG A 81 -2.28 6.35 -8.97
N VAL A 82 -1.94 7.21 -8.02
CA VAL A 82 -2.84 7.60 -6.94
C VAL A 82 -3.97 8.44 -7.53
N VAL A 83 -5.20 8.00 -7.30
CA VAL A 83 -6.41 8.65 -7.82
C VAL A 83 -7.20 9.39 -6.74
N GLU A 84 -6.90 9.13 -5.46
CA GLU A 84 -7.66 9.64 -4.34
C GLU A 84 -6.78 9.70 -3.08
N PHE A 85 -6.94 10.77 -2.30
CA PHE A 85 -6.44 10.88 -0.93
C PHE A 85 -7.64 11.01 0.00
N ARG A 86 -7.77 10.10 0.97
CA ARG A 86 -8.91 10.04 1.87
C ARG A 86 -8.46 10.17 3.32
N HIS A 87 -9.11 11.05 4.08
CA HIS A 87 -8.85 11.27 5.51
C HIS A 87 -9.90 10.59 6.37
N GLU A 88 -11.16 10.64 5.94
CA GLU A 88 -12.27 9.96 6.59
C GLU A 88 -12.08 8.44 6.54
N GLY A 89 -12.16 7.76 7.69
CA GLY A 89 -11.93 6.33 7.80
C GLY A 89 -10.45 5.90 7.77
N ALA A 90 -9.50 6.84 7.70
CA ALA A 90 -8.07 6.49 7.72
C ALA A 90 -7.65 5.83 9.05
N ARG A 91 -8.33 6.16 10.16
CA ARG A 91 -8.10 5.52 11.45
C ARG A 91 -8.63 4.08 11.47
N ASP A 92 -9.86 3.88 11.03
CA ASP A 92 -10.44 2.54 10.96
C ASP A 92 -9.64 1.64 10.00
N HIS A 93 -9.13 2.21 8.91
CA HIS A 93 -8.28 1.50 7.96
C HIS A 93 -6.95 1.04 8.58
N ILE A 94 -6.27 1.88 9.37
CA ILE A 94 -5.02 1.44 10.04
C ILE A 94 -5.30 0.38 11.13
N ASP A 95 -6.46 0.43 11.77
CA ASP A 95 -6.89 -0.60 12.73
C ASP A 95 -7.19 -1.94 12.01
N ALA A 96 -7.85 -1.90 10.85
CA ALA A 96 -8.04 -3.08 9.99
C ALA A 96 -6.71 -3.68 9.51
N LEU A 97 -5.75 -2.83 9.13
CA LEU A 97 -4.39 -3.28 8.80
C LEU A 97 -3.67 -3.90 10.02
N ALA A 98 -3.80 -3.32 11.22
CA ALA A 98 -3.24 -3.92 12.43
C ALA A 98 -3.84 -5.30 12.72
N LYS A 99 -5.14 -5.49 12.42
CA LYS A 99 -5.78 -6.79 12.56
C LYS A 99 -5.19 -7.81 11.59
N LYS A 100 -5.04 -7.41 10.33
CA LYS A 100 -4.45 -8.24 9.28
C LYS A 100 -3.00 -8.65 9.59
N TYR A 101 -2.14 -7.68 9.91
CA TYR A 101 -0.70 -7.92 10.03
C TYR A 101 -0.25 -8.40 11.41
N PHE A 102 -0.99 -8.08 12.47
CA PHE A 102 -0.61 -8.41 13.86
C PHE A 102 -1.68 -9.16 14.65
N GLY A 103 -2.87 -9.38 14.10
CA GLY A 103 -3.99 -9.97 14.84
C GLY A 103 -4.61 -9.06 15.90
N ARG A 104 -4.23 -7.77 15.95
CA ARG A 104 -4.66 -6.81 16.98
C ARG A 104 -5.79 -5.93 16.47
N ASP A 105 -6.78 -5.64 17.31
CA ASP A 105 -7.94 -4.84 16.89
C ASP A 105 -7.62 -3.34 16.70
N THR A 106 -6.54 -2.85 17.30
CA THR A 106 -6.15 -1.45 17.21
C THR A 106 -4.66 -1.28 16.90
N TYR A 107 -4.34 -0.32 16.05
CA TYR A 107 -2.99 0.14 15.82
C TYR A 107 -2.56 1.14 16.89
N ASN A 108 -1.67 0.70 17.77
CA ASN A 108 -1.05 1.52 18.83
C ASN A 108 0.40 1.87 18.46
N GLY A 109 0.66 2.18 17.18
CA GLY A 109 2.00 2.52 16.71
C GLY A 109 2.64 3.67 17.52
N PRO A 110 3.98 3.80 17.45
CA PRO A 110 4.70 4.87 18.13
C PRO A 110 4.22 6.27 17.69
#